data_AF-A0A7V4SVU2-F1
#
_entry.id   AF-A0A7V4SVU2-F1
#
_cell.length_a   1.000
_cell.length_b   1.000
_cell.length_c   1.000
_cell.angle_alpha   90.00
_cell.angle_beta   90.00
_cell.angle_gamma   90.00
#
_symmetry.space_group_name_H-M   'P 1'
#
loop_
_entity.id
_entity.type
_entity.pdbx_description
1 polymer ?
#
loop_
_entity_poly.entity_id
_entity_poly.type
_entity_poly.pdbx_seq_one_letter_code
_entity_poly.pdbx_strand_id
1 'polypeptide(L)'
;MRRIRTLLVIGLILAIVSGAALATVAWQKAFNNLYKPKAGTALAKAKCQICHTQKTGGALNPYGTALKGKKVDAASLKSVEKLDSDKDGKTNIQEIKAGTLPGNAKSK
;
A
#
# COMPACT_ATOMS: atom_id res chain seq x y z
N MET A 1 33.96 23.24 8.83
CA MET A 1 32.85 23.43 7.86
C MET A 1 32.43 22.18 7.09
N ARG A 2 33.34 21.32 6.58
CA ARG A 2 32.96 20.07 5.87
C ARG A 2 32.13 19.10 6.73
N ARG A 3 32.53 18.84 7.99
CA ARG A 3 31.81 17.91 8.90
C ARG A 3 30.39 18.38 9.28
N ILE A 4 30.18 19.69 9.48
CA ILE A 4 28.86 20.28 9.78
C ILE A 4 27.93 20.19 8.57
N ARG A 5 28.45 20.42 7.35
CA ARG A 5 27.70 20.21 6.10
C ARG A 5 27.31 18.74 5.90
N THR A 6 28.20 17.79 6.20
CA THR A 6 27.89 16.35 6.12
C THR A 6 26.81 15.94 7.12
N LEU A 7 26.86 16.44 8.36
CA LEU A 7 25.85 16.16 9.38
C LEU A 7 24.47 16.75 9.03
N LEU A 8 24.42 17.95 8.45
CA LEU A 8 23.17 18.56 7.98
C LEU A 8 22.54 17.80 6.80
N VAL A 9 23.34 17.29 5.86
CA VAL A 9 22.86 16.47 4.73
C VAL A 9 22.32 15.12 5.21
N ILE A 10 22.97 14.48 6.18
CA ILE A 10 22.49 13.22 6.77
C ILE A 10 21.17 13.43 7.52
N GLY A 11 21.05 14.51 8.30
CA GLY A 11 19.81 14.86 9.00
C GLY A 11 18.62 15.10 8.06
N LEU A 12 18.84 15.74 6.91
CA LEU A 12 17.80 16.00 5.92
C LEU A 12 17.33 14.72 5.20
N ILE A 13 18.24 13.79 4.89
CA ILE A 13 17.89 12.50 4.28
C ILE A 13 17.05 11.63 5.24
N LEU A 14 17.40 11.60 6.53
CA LEU A 14 16.63 10.87 7.56
C LEU A 14 15.20 11.40 7.72
N ALA A 15 14.99 12.71 7.61
CA ALA A 15 13.67 13.32 7.69
C ALA A 15 12.75 12.95 6.51
N ILE A 16 13.29 12.86 5.29
CA ILE A 16 12.52 12.52 4.08
C ILE A 16 12.10 11.04 4.08
N VAL A 17 12.97 10.13 4.54
CA VAL A 17 12.68 8.69 4.62
C VAL A 17 11.55 8.41 5.62
N SER A 18 11.44 9.22 6.67
CA SER A 18 10.42 9.08 7.71
C SER A 18 8.99 9.38 7.21
N GLY A 19 8.83 10.34 6.28
CA GLY A 19 7.51 10.73 5.75
C GLY A 19 6.82 9.64 4.92
N ALA A 20 7.56 8.92 4.09
CA ALA A 20 7.03 7.83 3.26
C ALA A 20 6.58 6.61 4.10
N ALA A 21 7.31 6.32 5.17
CA ALA A 21 6.97 5.25 6.11
C ALA A 21 5.68 5.56 6.89
N LEU A 22 5.44 6.83 7.26
CA LEU A 22 4.21 7.22 7.96
C LEU A 22 2.96 7.12 7.09
N ALA A 23 3.05 7.54 5.82
CA ALA A 23 1.92 7.48 4.89
C ALA A 23 1.46 6.02 4.62
N THR A 24 2.40 5.09 4.53
CA THR A 24 2.11 3.66 4.29
C THR A 24 1.44 3.00 5.49
N VAL A 25 1.83 3.34 6.73
CA VAL A 25 1.17 2.86 7.95
C VAL A 25 -0.29 3.34 8.04
N ALA A 26 -0.56 4.60 7.68
CA ALA A 26 -1.91 5.15 7.70
C ALA A 26 -2.84 4.42 6.71
N TRP A 27 -2.37 4.16 5.49
CA TRP A 27 -3.10 3.37 4.49
C TRP A 27 -3.39 1.95 4.98
N GLN A 28 -2.39 1.28 5.58
CA GLN A 28 -2.57 -0.07 6.09
C GLN A 28 -3.62 -0.12 7.21
N LYS A 29 -3.62 0.88 8.10
CA LYS A 29 -4.65 1.00 9.16
C LYS A 29 -6.03 1.23 8.57
N ALA A 30 -6.18 2.16 7.62
CA ALA A 30 -7.45 2.41 6.95
C ALA A 30 -7.98 1.15 6.24
N PHE A 31 -7.10 0.43 5.54
CA PHE A 31 -7.43 -0.83 4.86
C PHE A 31 -7.88 -1.91 5.83
N ASN A 32 -7.11 -2.15 6.90
CA ASN A 32 -7.45 -3.18 7.89
C ASN A 32 -8.74 -2.86 8.65
N ASN A 33 -8.98 -1.59 8.97
CA ASN A 33 -10.20 -1.16 9.65
C ASN A 33 -11.43 -1.36 8.76
N LEU A 34 -11.32 -1.06 7.46
CA LEU A 34 -12.42 -1.17 6.52
C LEU A 34 -12.73 -2.63 6.17
N TYR A 35 -11.72 -3.40 5.77
CA TYR A 35 -11.91 -4.73 5.15
C TYR A 35 -11.72 -5.90 6.10
N LYS A 36 -11.05 -5.69 7.24
CA LYS A 36 -10.77 -6.73 8.25
C LYS A 36 -10.30 -8.07 7.63
N PRO A 37 -9.14 -8.10 6.94
CA PRO A 37 -8.66 -9.28 6.24
C PRO A 37 -8.66 -10.52 7.14
N LYS A 38 -9.23 -11.63 6.65
CA LYS A 38 -9.28 -12.89 7.40
C LYS A 38 -7.87 -13.42 7.66
N ALA A 39 -7.58 -13.77 8.92
CA ALA A 39 -6.29 -14.34 9.30
C ALA A 39 -5.98 -15.61 8.47
N GLY A 40 -4.69 -15.82 8.18
CA GLY A 40 -4.23 -16.96 7.38
C GLY A 40 -4.23 -16.75 5.86
N THR A 41 -5.00 -15.78 5.34
CA THR A 41 -5.06 -15.44 3.91
C THR A 41 -3.77 -14.78 3.38
N ALA A 42 -3.58 -14.80 2.06
CA ALA A 42 -2.48 -14.09 1.41
C ALA A 42 -2.56 -12.58 1.68
N LEU A 43 -3.77 -12.02 1.63
CA LEU A 43 -4.04 -10.62 1.93
C LEU A 43 -3.63 -10.23 3.36
N ALA A 44 -3.99 -11.03 4.37
CA ALA A 44 -3.62 -10.75 5.75
C ALA A 44 -2.09 -10.77 5.98
N LYS A 45 -1.34 -11.52 5.17
CA LYS A 45 0.12 -11.64 5.22
C LYS A 45 0.85 -10.63 4.34
N ALA A 46 0.14 -9.91 3.47
CA ALA A 46 0.73 -9.10 2.41
C ALA A 46 1.45 -7.84 2.92
N LYS A 47 1.00 -7.24 4.04
CA LYS A 47 1.55 -5.99 4.60
C LYS A 47 1.64 -4.89 3.53
N CYS A 48 2.83 -4.37 3.23
CA CYS A 48 3.04 -3.36 2.20
C CYS A 48 2.70 -3.87 0.79
N GLN A 49 2.74 -5.18 0.55
CA GLN A 49 2.50 -5.78 -0.76
C GLN A 49 1.04 -5.61 -1.23
N ILE A 50 0.13 -5.17 -0.36
CA ILE A 50 -1.25 -4.80 -0.76
C ILE A 50 -1.21 -3.67 -1.81
N CYS A 51 -0.36 -2.65 -1.59
CA CYS A 51 -0.24 -1.48 -2.48
C CYS A 51 1.11 -1.40 -3.20
N HIS A 52 2.11 -2.15 -2.75
CA HIS A 52 3.46 -2.18 -3.32
C HIS A 52 3.79 -3.53 -3.96
N THR A 53 4.83 -3.57 -4.78
CA THR A 53 5.30 -4.81 -5.40
C THR A 53 6.04 -5.74 -4.43
N GLN A 54 6.52 -5.23 -3.29
CA GLN A 54 7.27 -6.00 -2.29
C GLN A 54 6.70 -5.83 -0.87
N LYS A 55 6.94 -6.82 0.00
CA LYS A 55 6.53 -6.79 1.42
C LYS A 55 7.19 -5.68 2.23
N THR A 56 8.34 -5.19 1.78
CA THR A 56 9.11 -4.10 2.38
C THR A 56 8.74 -2.72 1.82
N GLY A 57 7.79 -2.64 0.87
CA GLY A 57 7.42 -1.40 0.19
C GLY A 57 8.01 -1.31 -1.22
N GLY A 58 8.41 -0.12 -1.64
CA GLY A 58 9.01 0.12 -2.97
C GLY A 58 8.03 0.68 -4.00
N ALA A 59 8.13 0.25 -5.25
CA ALA A 59 7.23 0.69 -6.31
C ALA A 59 5.77 0.32 -6.01
N LEU A 60 4.84 1.17 -6.40
CA LEU A 60 3.41 0.86 -6.31
C LEU A 60 3.07 -0.26 -7.28
N ASN A 61 2.22 -1.20 -6.83
CA ASN A 61 1.55 -2.13 -7.71
C ASN A 61 0.36 -1.42 -8.41
N PRO A 62 -0.37 -2.08 -9.32
CA PRO A 62 -1.51 -1.46 -9.99
C PRO A 62 -2.61 -0.96 -9.02
N TYR A 63 -2.91 -1.69 -7.95
CA TYR A 63 -3.87 -1.26 -6.91
C TYR A 63 -3.41 -0.01 -6.16
N GLY A 64 -2.15 0.02 -5.72
CA GLY A 64 -1.55 1.19 -5.09
C GLY A 64 -1.49 2.40 -6.02
N THR A 65 -1.30 2.16 -7.32
CA THR A 65 -1.35 3.20 -8.36
C THR A 65 -2.76 3.78 -8.49
N ALA A 66 -3.81 2.96 -8.41
CA ALA A 66 -5.20 3.43 -8.40
C ALA A 66 -5.55 4.28 -7.16
N LEU A 67 -4.83 4.09 -6.06
CA LEU A 67 -4.98 4.89 -4.82
C LEU A 67 -4.08 6.13 -4.79
N LYS A 68 -3.10 6.25 -5.70
CA LYS A 68 -2.12 7.34 -5.70
C LYS A 68 -2.81 8.70 -5.81
N GLY A 69 -2.46 9.63 -4.92
CA GLY A 69 -3.03 10.98 -4.87
C GLY A 69 -4.41 11.08 -4.20
N LYS A 70 -5.00 9.95 -3.76
CA LYS A 70 -6.24 9.97 -2.97
C LYS A 70 -5.94 10.19 -1.49
N LYS A 71 -6.97 10.58 -0.74
CA LYS A 71 -6.89 10.76 0.72
C LYS A 71 -6.84 9.40 1.42
N VAL A 72 -6.20 9.36 2.58
CA VAL A 72 -6.11 8.13 3.39
C VAL A 72 -7.41 7.93 4.17
N ASP A 73 -8.44 7.44 3.50
CA ASP A 73 -9.76 7.20 4.08
C ASP A 73 -10.50 6.02 3.45
N ALA A 74 -11.58 5.61 4.10
CA ALA A 74 -12.43 4.51 3.61
C ALA A 74 -13.12 4.85 2.28
N ALA A 75 -13.43 6.13 2.03
CA ALA A 75 -14.07 6.55 0.78
C ALA A 75 -13.14 6.34 -0.43
N SER A 76 -11.86 6.65 -0.28
CA SER A 76 -10.84 6.44 -1.32
C SER A 76 -10.61 4.96 -1.60
N LEU A 77 -10.57 4.13 -0.55
CA LEU A 77 -10.50 2.66 -0.69
C LEU A 77 -11.73 2.10 -1.42
N LYS A 78 -12.94 2.57 -1.06
CA LYS A 78 -14.19 2.17 -1.73
C LYS A 78 -14.26 2.64 -3.18
N SER A 79 -13.69 3.80 -3.49
CA SER A 79 -13.72 4.38 -4.84
C SER A 79 -13.04 3.52 -5.91
N VAL A 80 -12.17 2.59 -5.50
CA VAL A 80 -11.45 1.67 -6.40
C VAL A 80 -11.96 0.23 -6.32
N GLU A 81 -12.98 -0.08 -5.51
CA GLU A 81 -13.47 -1.45 -5.30
C GLU A 81 -13.92 -2.15 -6.59
N LYS A 82 -14.51 -1.40 -7.52
CA LYS A 82 -15.04 -1.91 -8.80
C LYS A 82 -13.99 -2.01 -9.90
N LEU A 83 -12.78 -1.50 -9.68
CA LEU A 83 -11.70 -1.63 -10.65
C LEU A 83 -11.15 -3.06 -10.61
N ASP A 84 -10.75 -3.57 -11.77
CA ASP A 84 -9.87 -4.72 -11.92
C ASP A 84 -8.45 -4.16 -12.12
N SER A 85 -7.73 -3.96 -11.01
CA SER A 85 -6.49 -3.17 -11.05
C SER A 85 -5.34 -3.93 -11.73
N ASP A 86 -5.27 -5.24 -11.59
CA ASP A 86 -4.24 -6.09 -12.20
C ASP A 86 -4.68 -6.81 -13.49
N LYS A 87 -5.92 -6.57 -13.95
CA LYS A 87 -6.46 -6.96 -15.26
C LYS A 87 -6.57 -8.46 -15.44
N ASP A 88 -7.04 -9.16 -14.43
CA ASP A 88 -7.21 -10.61 -14.47
C ASP A 88 -8.67 -11.07 -14.39
N GLY A 89 -9.60 -10.13 -14.56
CA GLY A 89 -11.03 -10.38 -14.61
C GLY A 89 -11.71 -10.44 -13.25
N LYS A 90 -11.02 -10.09 -12.15
CA LYS A 90 -11.64 -9.90 -10.83
C LYS A 90 -11.51 -8.45 -10.39
N THR A 91 -12.60 -7.92 -9.84
CA THR A 91 -12.57 -6.60 -9.21
C THR A 91 -11.81 -6.66 -7.89
N ASN A 92 -11.23 -5.53 -7.49
CA ASN A 92 -10.50 -5.37 -6.24
C ASN A 92 -11.29 -5.87 -5.04
N ILE A 93 -12.60 -5.57 -4.97
CA ILE A 93 -13.43 -6.03 -3.85
C ILE A 93 -13.69 -7.54 -3.85
N GLN A 94 -13.77 -8.18 -5.03
CA GLN A 94 -13.91 -9.64 -5.11
C GLN A 94 -12.65 -10.32 -4.56
N GLU A 95 -11.48 -9.80 -4.90
CA GLU A 95 -10.20 -10.30 -4.41
C GLU A 95 -9.99 -10.08 -2.92
N ILE A 96 -10.28 -8.87 -2.44
CA ILE A 96 -10.17 -8.55 -1.02
C ILE A 96 -11.05 -9.49 -0.19
N LYS A 97 -12.28 -9.77 -0.65
CA LYS A 97 -13.20 -10.73 0.00
C LYS A 97 -12.70 -12.17 -0.10
N ALA A 98 -12.03 -12.54 -1.19
CA ALA A 98 -11.41 -13.85 -1.36
C ALA A 98 -10.10 -14.01 -0.56
N GLY A 99 -9.55 -12.93 -0.02
CA GLY A 99 -8.27 -12.95 0.70
C GLY A 99 -7.04 -12.97 -0.22
N THR A 100 -7.21 -12.58 -1.49
CA THR A 100 -6.14 -12.41 -2.49
C THR A 100 -5.74 -10.93 -2.58
N LEU A 101 -4.70 -10.60 -3.35
CA LEU A 101 -4.15 -9.25 -3.44
C LEU A 101 -4.67 -8.53 -4.70
N PRO A 102 -5.38 -7.39 -4.56
CA PRO A 102 -6.03 -6.67 -5.68
C PRO A 102 -5.10 -6.03 -6.73
N GLY A 103 -3.80 -6.20 -6.57
CA GLY A 103 -2.78 -5.65 -7.46
C GLY A 103 -1.76 -6.70 -7.88
N ASN A 104 -2.11 -7.99 -7.78
CA ASN A 104 -1.25 -9.11 -8.11
C ASN A 104 -2.06 -10.29 -8.64
N ALA A 105 -2.09 -10.42 -9.97
CA ALA A 105 -2.85 -11.46 -10.65
C ALA A 105 -2.42 -12.89 -10.31
N LYS A 106 -1.20 -13.06 -9.79
CA LYS A 106 -0.66 -14.36 -9.35
C LYS A 106 -1.01 -14.73 -7.92
N SER A 107 -1.85 -13.94 -7.24
CA SER A 107 -2.19 -14.14 -5.82
C SER A 107 -3.44 -14.97 -5.58
N LYS A 108 -4.11 -15.41 -6.65
CA LYS A 108 -5.34 -16.19 -6.62
C LYS A 108 -5.08 -17.69 -6.56
#